data_AF-A0A847L6C3-F1
#
_entry.id   AF-A0A847L6C3-F1
#
_cell.length_a   1.000
_cell.length_b   1.000
_cell.length_c   1.000
_cell.angle_alpha   90.00
_cell.angle_beta   90.00
_cell.angle_gamma   90.00
#
_symmetry.space_group_name_H-M   'P 1'
#
loop_
_entity.id
_entity.type
_entity.pdbx_description
1 polymer ?
#
loop_
_entity_poly.entity_id
_entity_poly.type
_entity_poly.pdbx_seq_one_letter_code
_entity_poly.pdbx_strand_id
1 'polypeptide(L)'
;MKTFLIYLLIINLVSAGLFIFDKISAEKNGKRVAEISLHLMELLGGVFAIIVLMYAIRHKNRKFKYFVFTYLILILWIAAFLMIRFELYRLANL
;
A
#
# COMPACT_ATOMS: atom_id res chain seq x y z
N MET A 1 13.96 -10.26 11.22
CA MET A 1 13.69 -8.80 11.07
C MET A 1 14.27 -8.21 9.78
N LYS A 2 15.57 -8.35 9.48
CA LYS A 2 16.20 -7.76 8.27
C LYS A 2 15.50 -8.17 6.96
N THR A 3 15.21 -9.46 6.76
CA THR A 3 14.55 -9.98 5.55
C THR A 3 13.17 -9.37 5.32
N PHE A 4 12.40 -9.17 6.39
CA PHE A 4 11.06 -8.57 6.31
C PHE A 4 11.13 -7.09 5.91
N LEU A 5 12.11 -6.34 6.42
CA LEU A 5 12.34 -4.94 6.02
C LEU A 5 12.75 -4.83 4.55
N ILE A 6 13.61 -5.72 4.06
CA ILE A 6 14.01 -5.78 2.65
C ILE A 6 12.79 -6.11 1.77
N TYR A 7 11.99 -7.08 2.16
CA TYR A 7 10.73 -7.41 1.48
C TYR A 7 9.80 -6.19 1.41
N LEU A 8 9.58 -5.49 2.54
CA LEU A 8 8.75 -4.29 2.60
C LEU A 8 9.30 -3.17 1.70
N LEU A 9 10.62 -2.99 1.66
CA LEU A 9 11.24 -2.01 0.77
C LEU A 9 10.97 -2.36 -0.70
N ILE A 10 11.18 -3.61 -1.10
CA ILE A 10 10.98 -4.06 -2.48
C ILE A 10 9.51 -3.91 -2.89
N ILE A 11 8.56 -4.38 -2.08
CA ILE A 11 7.14 -4.30 -2.42
C ILE A 11 6.68 -2.84 -2.53
N ASN A 12 7.19 -1.94 -1.68
CA ASN A 12 6.88 -0.52 -1.77
C ASN A 12 7.46 0.13 -3.04
N LEU A 13 8.69 -0.23 -3.44
CA LEU A 13 9.29 0.26 -4.70
C LEU A 13 8.51 -0.24 -5.92
N VAL A 14 8.14 -1.52 -5.95
CA VAL A 14 7.35 -2.11 -7.05
C VAL A 14 5.97 -1.44 -7.12
N SER A 15 5.30 -1.28 -5.99
CA SER A 15 3.98 -0.63 -5.91
C SER A 15 4.03 0.82 -6.36
N ALA A 16 5.07 1.56 -5.95
CA ALA A 16 5.32 2.92 -6.40
C ALA A 16 5.49 3.00 -7.92
N GLY A 17 6.32 2.12 -8.50
CA GLY A 17 6.54 2.04 -9.93
C GLY A 17 5.25 1.77 -10.71
N LEU A 18 4.44 0.80 -10.26
CA LEU A 18 3.15 0.48 -10.87
C LEU A 18 2.17 1.65 -10.79
N PHE A 19 2.11 2.35 -9.66
CA PHE A 19 1.21 3.49 -9.47
C PHE A 19 1.59 4.70 -10.33
N ILE A 20 2.90 4.98 -10.47
CA ILE A 20 3.41 6.02 -11.37
C ILE A 20 3.17 5.64 -12.84
N PHE A 21 3.44 4.38 -13.20
CA PHE A 21 3.17 3.87 -14.55
C PHE A 21 1.69 3.99 -14.93
N ASP A 22 0.78 3.71 -13.99
CA ASP A 22 -0.66 3.90 -14.20
C ASP A 22 -1.01 5.36 -14.47
N LYS A 23 -0.38 6.33 -13.78
CA LYS A 23 -0.56 7.77 -14.07
C LYS A 23 -0.09 8.12 -15.48
N ILE A 24 1.13 7.74 -15.83
CA ILE A 24 1.71 8.04 -17.15
C ILE A 24 0.87 7.41 -18.28
N SER A 25 0.40 6.18 -18.07
CA SER A 25 -0.47 5.49 -19.03
C SER A 25 -1.84 6.15 -19.15
N ALA A 26 -2.39 6.68 -18.05
CA ALA A 26 -3.64 7.44 -18.09
C ALA A 26 -3.51 8.75 -18.88
N GLU A 27 -2.37 9.44 -18.78
CA GLU A 27 -2.07 10.66 -19.54
C GLU A 27 -1.83 10.39 -21.03
N LYS A 28 -1.21 9.25 -21.37
CA LYS A 28 -0.85 8.86 -22.75
C LYS A 28 -1.91 8.01 -23.46
N ASN A 29 -3.13 7.88 -22.92
CA ASN A 29 -4.18 6.97 -23.43
C ASN A 29 -3.71 5.52 -23.62
N GLY A 30 -2.74 5.08 -22.81
CA GLY A 30 -2.22 3.71 -22.82
C GLY A 30 -3.07 2.72 -22.03
N LYS A 31 -2.62 1.47 -21.96
CA LYS A 31 -3.25 0.42 -21.14
C LYS A 31 -3.15 0.80 -19.65
N ARG A 32 -4.29 1.00 -19.00
CA ARG A 32 -4.38 1.30 -17.57
C ARG A 32 -4.14 0.06 -16.72
N VAL A 33 -3.58 0.23 -15.52
CA VAL A 33 -3.44 -0.85 -14.55
C VAL A 33 -4.78 -1.08 -13.87
N ALA A 34 -5.21 -2.34 -13.77
CA ALA A 34 -6.42 -2.69 -13.07
C ALA A 34 -6.34 -2.28 -11.59
N GLU A 35 -7.41 -1.68 -11.05
CA GLU A 35 -7.45 -1.23 -9.65
C GLU A 35 -7.25 -2.40 -8.67
N ILE A 36 -7.74 -3.59 -9.04
CA ILE A 36 -7.50 -4.84 -8.29
C ILE A 36 -6.01 -5.13 -8.13
N SER A 37 -5.20 -4.95 -9.18
CA SER A 37 -3.76 -5.22 -9.11
C SER A 37 -3.06 -4.25 -8.17
N LEU A 38 -3.48 -2.98 -8.13
CA LEU A 38 -2.95 -2.01 -7.18
C LEU A 38 -3.37 -2.35 -5.74
N HIS A 39 -4.63 -2.70 -5.50
CA HIS A 39 -5.09 -3.12 -4.17
C HIS A 39 -4.41 -4.40 -3.68
N LEU A 40 -4.07 -5.34 -4.58
CA LEU A 40 -3.27 -6.52 -4.22
C LEU A 40 -1.87 -6.11 -3.76
N MET A 41 -1.23 -5.17 -4.45
CA MET A 41 0.08 -4.65 -4.05
C MET A 41 0.01 -3.89 -2.72
N GLU A 42 -1.06 -3.12 -2.49
CA GLU A 42 -1.33 -2.47 -1.22
C GLU A 42 -1.45 -3.50 -0.08
N LEU A 43 -2.20 -4.58 -0.30
CA LEU A 43 -2.40 -5.66 0.67
C LEU A 43 -1.09 -6.35 1.04
N LEU A 44 -0.20 -6.57 0.08
CA LEU A 44 1.14 -7.15 0.30
C LEU A 44 2.10 -6.22 1.06
N GLY A 45 1.72 -4.97 1.31
CA GLY A 45 2.51 -4.01 2.09
C GLY A 45 2.97 -2.78 1.29
N GLY A 46 2.58 -2.67 0.02
CA GLY A 46 2.82 -1.50 -0.82
C GLY A 46 1.94 -0.29 -0.51
N VAL A 47 1.01 -0.42 0.44
CA VAL A 47 0.02 0.62 0.77
C VAL A 47 0.67 1.92 1.24
N PHE A 48 1.83 1.83 1.93
CA PHE A 48 2.55 3.00 2.42
C PHE A 48 3.06 3.88 1.27
N ALA A 49 3.72 3.27 0.27
CA ALA A 49 4.20 3.98 -0.91
C ALA A 49 3.04 4.54 -1.76
N ILE A 50 1.97 3.76 -1.94
CA ILE A 50 0.82 4.20 -2.74
C ILE A 50 0.10 5.38 -2.10
N ILE A 51 -0.11 5.39 -0.78
CA ILE A 51 -0.72 6.53 -0.09
C ILE A 51 0.13 7.80 -0.29
N VAL A 52 1.45 7.71 -0.06
CA VAL A 52 2.36 8.85 -0.26
C VAL A 52 2.26 9.39 -1.69
N LEU A 53 2.30 8.50 -2.69
CA LEU A 53 2.19 8.88 -4.09
C LEU A 53 0.80 9.41 -4.45
N MET A 54 -0.27 8.86 -3.91
CA MET A 54 -1.65 9.32 -4.15
C MET A 54 -1.78 10.82 -3.85
N TYR A 55 -1.13 11.29 -2.78
CA TYR A 55 -1.07 12.71 -2.44
C TYR A 55 -0.02 13.48 -3.27
N ALA A 56 1.18 12.91 -3.48
CA ALA A 56 2.27 13.60 -4.18
C ALA A 56 1.97 13.84 -5.66
N ILE A 57 1.49 12.83 -6.38
CA ILE A 57 1.19 12.93 -7.82
C ILE A 57 -0.28 13.24 -8.11
N ARG A 58 -1.12 13.39 -7.07
CA ARG A 58 -2.57 13.67 -7.13
C ARG A 58 -3.34 12.74 -8.07
N HIS A 59 -2.87 11.50 -8.19
CA HIS A 59 -3.48 10.48 -9.05
C HIS A 59 -4.44 9.63 -8.22
N LYS A 60 -5.62 9.32 -8.78
CA LYS A 60 -6.69 8.53 -8.13
C LYS A 60 -7.20 9.02 -6.75
N ASN A 61 -6.83 10.23 -6.30
CA ASN A 61 -7.31 10.80 -5.02
C ASN A 61 -8.81 11.20 -5.01
N ARG A 62 -9.44 11.38 -6.17
CA ARG A 62 -10.87 11.74 -6.31
C ARG A 62 -11.79 10.53 -6.50
N LYS A 63 -11.23 9.34 -6.70
CA LYS A 63 -12.03 8.11 -6.84
C LYS A 63 -12.36 7.57 -5.46
N PHE A 64 -13.54 7.92 -4.96
CA PHE A 64 -13.99 7.53 -3.61
C PHE A 64 -13.81 6.03 -3.32
N LYS A 65 -14.17 5.16 -4.28
CA LYS A 65 -13.99 3.71 -4.12
C LYS A 65 -12.52 3.32 -3.90
N TYR A 66 -11.61 3.81 -4.74
CA TYR A 66 -10.18 3.51 -4.63
C TYR A 66 -9.60 4.01 -3.30
N PHE A 67 -9.97 5.24 -2.91
CA PHE A 67 -9.57 5.85 -1.64
C PHE A 67 -10.01 5.00 -0.44
N VAL A 68 -11.28 4.59 -0.39
CA VAL A 68 -11.83 3.78 0.71
C VAL A 68 -11.10 2.44 0.83
N PHE A 69 -10.91 1.71 -0.27
CA PHE A 69 -10.20 0.43 -0.23
C PHE A 69 -8.74 0.57 0.25
N THR A 70 -8.02 1.57 -0.26
CA THR A 70 -6.63 1.84 0.15
C THR A 70 -6.55 2.11 1.65
N TYR A 71 -7.46 2.92 2.19
CA TYR A 71 -7.51 3.24 3.63
C TYR A 71 -7.92 2.05 4.50
N LEU A 72 -8.86 1.22 4.03
CA LEU A 72 -9.22 -0.03 4.72
C LEU A 72 -8.01 -0.97 4.84
N ILE A 73 -7.23 -1.10 3.77
CA ILE A 73 -6.00 -1.90 3.77
C ILE A 73 -4.97 -1.31 4.74
N LEU A 74 -4.81 0.02 4.78
CA LEU A 74 -3.92 0.67 5.73
C LEU A 74 -4.34 0.40 7.19
N ILE A 75 -5.63 0.53 7.50
CA ILE A 75 -6.17 0.24 8.84
C ILE A 75 -5.91 -1.21 9.23
N LEU A 76 -6.09 -2.15 8.30
CA LEU A 76 -5.80 -3.57 8.52
C LEU A 76 -4.33 -3.79 8.90
N TRP A 77 -3.39 -3.15 8.19
CA TRP A 77 -1.96 -3.21 8.51
C TRP A 77 -1.64 -2.66 9.90
N ILE A 78 -2.23 -1.52 10.27
CA ILE A 78 -2.04 -0.90 11.59
C ILE A 78 -2.61 -1.80 12.70
N ALA A 79 -3.82 -2.33 12.51
CA ALA A 79 -4.46 -3.22 13.48
C ALA A 79 -3.65 -4.50 13.69
N ALA A 80 -3.16 -5.12 12.61
CA ALA A 80 -2.30 -6.30 12.70
C ALA A 80 -1.00 -6.01 13.47
N PHE A 81 -0.36 -4.86 13.18
CA PHE A 81 0.85 -4.45 13.89
C PHE A 81 0.61 -4.25 15.40
N LEU A 82 -0.48 -3.57 15.77
CA LEU A 82 -0.85 -3.33 17.17
C LEU A 82 -1.18 -4.65 17.89
N MET A 83 -1.91 -5.56 17.24
CA MET A 83 -2.25 -6.86 17.82
C MET A 83 -0.99 -7.71 18.10
N ILE A 84 -0.06 -7.76 17.15
CA ILE A 84 1.22 -8.46 17.33
C ILE A 84 2.03 -7.83 18.48
N ARG A 85 2.09 -6.49 18.53
CA ARG A 85 2.79 -5.76 19.60
C ARG A 85 2.19 -6.04 20.97
N PHE A 86 0.86 -6.07 21.07
CA PHE A 86 0.15 -6.38 22.30
C PHE A 86 0.44 -7.80 22.78
N GLU A 87 0.34 -8.80 21.90
CA GLU A 87 0.60 -10.19 22.27
C GLU A 87 2.06 -10.42 22.69
N LEU A 88 3.02 -9.78 22.01
CA LEU A 88 4.43 -9.82 22.42
C LEU A 88 4.64 -9.20 23.81
N TYR A 89 3.98 -8.08 24.11
CA TYR A 89 4.06 -7.46 25.43
C TYR A 89 3.44 -8.37 26.50
N ARG A 90 2.29 -8.99 26.21
CA ARG A 90 1.65 -9.95 27.11
C ARG A 90 2.57 -11.13 27.43
N LEU A 91 3.17 -11.76 26.40
CA LEU A 91 4.08 -12.90 26.58
C LEU A 91 5.35 -12.53 27.36
N ALA A 92 5.85 -11.30 27.23
CA ALA A 92 7.06 -10.85 27.93
C ALA A 92 6.83 -10.52 29.43
N ASN A 93 5.59 -10.38 29.86
CA ASN A 93 5.21 -10.06 31.24
C ASN A 93 4.52 -11.24 31.98
N LEU A 94 4.57 -12.44 31.37
CA LEU A 94 4.23 -13.72 32.00
C LEU A 94 5.52 -14.37 32.54
#